data_AF-A0A091SX89-F1
#
_entry.id   AF-A0A091SX89-F1
#
_cell.length_a   1.000
_cell.length_b   1.000
_cell.length_c   1.000
_cell.angle_alpha   90.00
_cell.angle_beta   90.00
_cell.angle_gamma   90.00
#
_symmetry.space_group_name_H-M   'P 1'
#
loop_
_entity.id
_entity.type
_entity.pdbx_description
1 polymer ?
#
loop_
_entity_poly.entity_id
_entity_poly.type
_entity_poly.pdbx_seq_one_letter_code
_entity_poly.pdbx_strand_id
1 'polypeptide(L)'
;LKSICFSCLVGESQRCHAESLFTYLQTGAQILCTVLLIKPGAWSHSLARILKKIDLEKFIVVGMKHINLEPDIALGLLSSEVKQDPAGLEAHCTYLTSGTALVLCLQRPNAVKKLIDLLGPEDPKLAQALDPFLWRAQYGISTVQNGFYGSKSYQIAVRDMKLFFPEGLCCAECQTLEEEEV
;
A
#
# COMPACT_ATOMS: atom_id res chain seq x y z
N LEU A 1 -16.05 28.85 -35.18
CA LEU A 1 -14.77 29.62 -35.14
C LEU A 1 -13.89 28.93 -34.10
N LYS A 2 -12.77 28.26 -34.38
CA LYS A 2 -11.89 28.18 -35.55
C LYS A 2 -11.35 26.73 -35.64
N SER A 3 -11.15 26.31 -36.88
CA SER A 3 -10.41 25.11 -37.29
C SER A 3 -8.99 25.13 -36.73
N ILE A 4 -8.50 24.00 -36.24
CA ILE A 4 -7.07 23.72 -36.13
C ILE A 4 -6.83 22.42 -36.88
N CYS A 5 -6.38 22.59 -38.12
CA CYS A 5 -5.93 21.55 -39.02
C CYS A 5 -4.50 21.19 -38.62
N PHE A 6 -4.25 19.96 -38.18
CA PHE A 6 -2.90 19.38 -38.19
C PHE A 6 -2.82 18.39 -39.34
N SER A 7 -2.27 18.88 -40.45
CA SER A 7 -1.78 18.05 -41.54
C SER A 7 -0.48 17.37 -41.08
N CYS A 8 -0.54 16.07 -40.83
CA CYS A 8 0.65 15.22 -40.85
C CYS A 8 0.57 14.31 -42.08
N LEU A 9 1.61 14.41 -42.90
CA LEU A 9 1.82 13.67 -44.14
C LEU A 9 1.99 12.17 -43.85
N VAL A 10 1.58 11.39 -44.85
CA VAL A 10 1.66 9.94 -44.98
C VAL A 10 3.07 9.42 -44.67
N GLY A 11 3.15 8.37 -43.84
CA GLY A 11 4.33 7.52 -43.76
C GLY A 11 4.50 6.82 -42.40
N GLU A 12 4.26 5.52 -42.39
CA GLU A 12 4.67 4.53 -41.38
C GLU A 12 3.77 4.28 -40.17
N SER A 13 3.39 3.00 -40.07
CA SER A 13 2.52 2.38 -39.09
C SER A 13 3.23 2.25 -37.74
N GLN A 14 3.09 3.24 -36.87
CA GLN A 14 3.22 3.03 -35.43
C GLN A 14 1.82 3.10 -34.80
N ARG A 15 1.29 1.93 -34.44
CA ARG A 15 0.14 1.82 -33.53
C ARG A 15 0.61 2.24 -32.14
N CYS A 16 0.67 3.55 -31.88
CA CYS A 16 0.61 4.05 -30.52
C CYS A 16 -0.76 3.68 -29.97
N HIS A 17 -0.81 2.78 -28.98
CA HIS A 17 -2.01 2.50 -28.21
C HIS A 17 -2.27 3.70 -27.30
N ALA A 18 -2.74 4.81 -27.90
CA ALA A 18 -3.35 5.88 -27.13
C ALA A 18 -4.73 5.38 -26.72
N GLU A 19 -4.81 4.68 -25.59
CA GLU A 19 -6.09 4.52 -24.91
C GLU A 19 -6.65 5.93 -24.66
N SER A 20 -7.79 6.24 -25.31
CA SER A 20 -8.39 7.56 -25.24
C SER A 20 -8.67 7.94 -23.78
N LEU A 21 -8.40 9.19 -23.39
CA LEU A 21 -8.84 9.74 -22.08
C LEU A 21 -10.33 9.45 -21.81
N PHE A 22 -11.13 9.40 -22.87
CA PHE A 22 -12.54 9.03 -22.79
C PHE A 22 -12.75 7.60 -22.29
N THR A 23 -11.91 6.65 -22.71
CA THR A 23 -11.91 5.26 -22.24
C THR A 23 -11.60 5.20 -20.74
N TYR A 24 -10.55 5.89 -20.28
CA TYR A 24 -10.20 5.99 -18.86
C TYR A 24 -11.34 6.54 -18.00
N LEU A 25 -12.04 7.56 -18.50
CA LEU A 25 -13.21 8.14 -17.83
C LEU A 25 -14.42 7.19 -17.83
N GLN A 26 -14.57 6.33 -18.84
CA GLN A 26 -15.64 5.33 -18.93
C GLN A 26 -15.37 4.04 -18.14
N THR A 27 -14.10 3.65 -17.95
CA THR A 27 -13.71 2.42 -17.22
C THR A 27 -14.06 2.43 -15.73
N GLY A 28 -14.52 3.55 -15.17
CA GLY A 28 -14.88 3.66 -13.77
C GLY A 28 -13.65 3.65 -12.85
N ALA A 29 -13.88 3.53 -11.54
CA ALA A 29 -12.80 3.61 -10.57
C ALA A 29 -11.92 2.35 -10.64
N GLN A 30 -10.64 2.54 -10.97
CA GLN A 30 -9.66 1.48 -11.09
C GLN A 30 -9.52 0.72 -9.77
N ILE A 31 -9.64 -0.60 -9.84
CA ILE A 31 -9.46 -1.49 -8.71
C ILE A 31 -7.95 -1.66 -8.50
N LEU A 32 -7.42 -1.07 -7.44
CA LEU A 32 -5.98 -1.05 -7.17
C LEU A 32 -5.66 -1.91 -5.95
N CYS A 33 -4.51 -2.58 -6.01
CA CYS A 33 -3.96 -3.37 -4.93
C CYS A 33 -3.05 -2.48 -4.03
N THR A 34 -3.05 -2.68 -2.71
CA THR A 34 -2.18 -2.02 -1.72
C THR A 34 -1.70 -3.01 -0.67
N VAL A 35 -0.56 -2.76 -0.03
CA VAL A 35 -0.04 -3.63 1.03
C VAL A 35 -0.30 -3.02 2.40
N LEU A 36 -0.83 -3.85 3.30
CA LEU A 36 -0.92 -3.61 4.74
C LEU A 36 -0.03 -4.63 5.43
N LEU A 37 0.95 -4.15 6.20
CA LEU A 37 1.73 -4.99 7.10
C LEU A 37 1.33 -4.70 8.54
N ILE A 38 0.88 -5.72 9.25
CA ILE A 38 0.58 -5.69 10.67
C ILE A 38 1.84 -6.14 11.40
N LYS A 39 2.43 -5.22 12.18
CA LYS A 39 3.74 -5.39 12.81
C LYS A 39 3.72 -6.50 13.87
N PRO A 40 4.89 -7.06 14.24
CA PRO A 40 4.97 -8.10 15.27
C PRO A 40 4.22 -7.73 16.55
N GLY A 41 3.43 -8.66 17.07
CA GLY A 41 2.62 -8.50 18.28
C GLY A 41 1.29 -7.72 18.12
N ALA A 42 1.11 -6.94 17.04
CA ALA A 42 -0.11 -6.15 16.86
C ALA A 42 -1.34 -6.96 16.41
N TRP A 43 -1.13 -8.17 15.87
CA TRP A 43 -2.21 -9.01 15.35
C TRP A 43 -2.72 -10.07 16.33
N SER A 44 -1.91 -10.53 17.30
CA SER A 44 -2.18 -11.73 18.11
C SER A 44 -3.55 -11.75 18.81
N HIS A 45 -4.02 -10.60 19.29
CA HIS A 45 -5.34 -10.46 19.94
C HIS A 45 -6.34 -9.62 19.15
N SER A 46 -5.92 -9.00 18.04
CA SER A 46 -6.73 -8.03 17.30
C SER A 46 -7.03 -8.44 15.86
N LEU A 47 -6.49 -9.55 15.36
CA LEU A 47 -6.61 -9.97 13.96
C LEU A 47 -8.06 -10.04 13.48
N ALA A 48 -8.94 -10.75 14.22
CA ALA A 48 -10.34 -10.87 13.83
C ALA A 48 -11.05 -9.51 13.72
N ARG A 49 -10.72 -8.58 14.63
CA ARG A 49 -11.27 -7.22 14.62
C ARG A 49 -10.70 -6.38 13.47
N ILE A 50 -9.43 -6.54 13.13
CA ILE A 50 -8.79 -5.87 12.00
C ILE A 50 -9.40 -6.38 10.68
N LEU A 51 -9.51 -7.69 10.48
CA LEU A 51 -10.13 -8.29 9.29
C LEU A 51 -11.60 -7.86 9.14
N LYS A 52 -12.36 -7.81 10.23
CA LYS A 52 -13.73 -7.27 10.21
C LYS A 52 -13.78 -5.82 9.74
N LYS A 53 -12.84 -4.97 10.16
CA LYS A 53 -12.75 -3.58 9.69
C LYS A 53 -12.36 -3.47 8.22
N ILE A 54 -11.44 -4.31 7.76
CA ILE A 54 -11.05 -4.40 6.35
C ILE A 54 -12.29 -4.69 5.48
N ASP A 55 -13.09 -5.68 5.87
CA ASP A 55 -14.34 -6.04 5.19
C ASP A 55 -15.38 -4.91 5.21
N LEU A 56 -15.58 -4.27 6.37
CA LEU A 56 -16.51 -3.13 6.51
C LEU A 56 -16.13 -1.95 5.59
N GLU A 57 -14.83 -1.72 5.40
CA GLU A 57 -14.28 -0.67 4.53
C GLU A 57 -14.23 -1.07 3.05
N LYS A 58 -14.80 -2.24 2.71
CA LYS A 58 -14.95 -2.77 1.35
C LYS A 58 -13.62 -3.09 0.68
N PHE A 59 -12.62 -3.47 1.45
CA PHE A 59 -11.40 -4.08 0.91
C PHE A 59 -11.63 -5.58 0.70
N ILE A 60 -11.11 -6.09 -0.41
CA ILE A 60 -11.00 -7.52 -0.69
C ILE A 60 -9.58 -7.95 -0.33
N VAL A 61 -9.43 -9.01 0.47
CA VAL A 61 -8.11 -9.59 0.76
C VAL A 61 -7.76 -10.54 -0.37
N VAL A 62 -6.77 -10.17 -1.18
CA VAL A 62 -6.30 -10.95 -2.34
C VAL A 62 -4.97 -11.66 -2.10
N GLY A 63 -4.33 -11.38 -0.97
CA GLY A 63 -3.14 -12.08 -0.51
C GLY A 63 -2.97 -11.95 1.00
N MET A 64 -2.49 -13.01 1.66
CA MET A 64 -2.24 -13.04 3.09
C MET A 64 -1.04 -13.94 3.38
N LYS A 65 -0.04 -13.43 4.09
CA LYS A 65 1.20 -14.17 4.39
C LYS A 65 1.77 -13.77 5.76
N HIS A 66 2.13 -14.76 6.57
CA HIS A 66 2.96 -14.54 7.75
C HIS A 66 4.44 -14.51 7.32
N ILE A 67 5.20 -13.55 7.82
CA ILE A 67 6.61 -13.36 7.46
C ILE A 67 7.44 -12.95 8.67
N ASN A 68 8.63 -13.52 8.78
CA ASN A 68 9.69 -12.96 9.61
C ASN A 68 10.52 -12.05 8.71
N LEU A 69 10.54 -10.74 9.01
CA LEU A 69 11.21 -9.77 8.16
C LEU A 69 12.73 -9.94 8.27
N GLU A 70 13.41 -9.97 7.12
CA GLU A 70 14.86 -9.82 7.09
C GLU A 70 15.25 -8.35 7.33
N PRO A 71 16.45 -8.08 7.89
CA PRO A 71 16.88 -6.71 8.19
C PRO A 71 16.82 -5.76 6.99
N ASP A 72 17.20 -6.23 5.80
CA ASP A 72 17.21 -5.41 4.58
C ASP A 72 15.79 -5.04 4.12
N ILE A 73 14.85 -5.98 4.23
CA ILE A 73 13.43 -5.74 3.96
C ILE A 73 12.87 -4.75 4.99
N ALA A 74 13.17 -4.96 6.28
CA ALA A 74 12.72 -4.06 7.34
C ALA A 74 13.21 -2.62 7.12
N LEU A 75 14.47 -2.44 6.73
CA LEU A 75 15.05 -1.15 6.34
C LEU A 75 14.31 -0.54 5.14
N GLY A 76 13.96 -1.35 4.14
CA GLY A 76 13.19 -0.93 2.97
C GLY A 76 11.84 -0.28 3.32
N LEU A 77 11.19 -0.73 4.40
CA LEU A 77 9.89 -0.23 4.85
C LEU A 77 9.94 1.10 5.62
N LEU A 78 11.13 1.53 6.05
CA LEU A 78 11.28 2.76 6.83
C LEU A 78 11.31 4.00 5.95
N SER A 79 10.76 5.10 6.47
CA SER A 79 10.77 6.39 5.78
C SER A 79 12.18 6.99 5.76
N SER A 80 12.41 7.91 4.82
CA SER A 80 13.69 8.59 4.71
C SER A 80 14.06 9.35 5.98
N GLU A 81 13.07 9.93 6.68
CA GLU A 81 13.30 10.67 7.93
C GLU A 81 13.81 9.75 9.04
N VAL A 82 13.20 8.56 9.21
CA VAL A 82 13.66 7.56 10.19
C VAL A 82 15.05 7.05 9.85
N LYS A 83 15.39 6.91 8.57
CA LYS A 83 16.72 6.46 8.12
C LYS A 83 17.84 7.44 8.43
N GLN A 84 17.53 8.73 8.61
CA GLN A 84 18.52 9.76 8.97
C GLN A 84 18.76 9.86 10.49
N ASP A 85 17.93 9.20 11.30
CA ASP A 85 18.11 9.10 12.76
C ASP A 85 18.65 7.70 13.13
N PRO A 86 19.94 7.56 13.47
CA PRO A 86 20.52 6.26 13.78
C PRO A 86 19.81 5.50 14.92
N ALA A 87 19.36 6.22 15.95
CA ALA A 87 18.69 5.60 17.09
C ALA A 87 17.28 5.14 16.73
N GLY A 88 16.53 5.96 16.00
CA GLY A 88 15.23 5.60 15.44
C GLY A 88 15.35 4.40 14.48
N LEU A 89 16.30 4.43 13.56
CA LEU A 89 16.56 3.35 12.61
C LEU A 89 16.80 2.02 13.33
N GLU A 90 17.70 1.99 14.31
CA GLU A 90 18.01 0.79 15.08
C GLU A 90 16.78 0.26 15.83
N ALA A 91 16.03 1.15 16.49
CA ALA A 91 14.82 0.78 17.23
C ALA A 91 13.75 0.18 16.31
N HIS A 92 13.54 0.79 15.13
CA HIS A 92 12.58 0.31 14.14
C HIS A 92 12.99 -1.05 13.54
N CYS A 93 14.25 -1.21 13.13
CA CYS A 93 14.75 -2.48 12.59
C CYS A 93 14.69 -3.61 13.63
N THR A 94 15.13 -3.33 14.86
CA THR A 94 15.07 -4.29 15.98
C THR A 94 13.63 -4.74 16.23
N TYR A 95 12.68 -3.82 16.25
CA TYR A 95 11.29 -4.16 16.47
C TYR A 95 10.68 -4.95 15.30
N LEU A 96 10.92 -4.54 14.05
CA LEU A 96 10.36 -5.22 12.87
C LEU A 96 10.89 -6.65 12.71
N THR A 97 12.12 -6.92 13.15
CA THR A 97 12.76 -8.24 13.09
C THR A 97 12.56 -9.08 14.36
N SER A 98 11.91 -8.54 15.39
CA SER A 98 11.69 -9.21 16.69
C SER A 98 10.70 -10.37 16.66
N GLY A 99 9.94 -10.54 15.58
CA GLY A 99 8.97 -11.62 15.46
C GLY A 99 8.21 -11.63 14.14
N THR A 100 7.14 -12.42 14.09
CA THR A 100 6.35 -12.61 12.87
C THR A 100 5.39 -11.46 12.63
N ALA A 101 5.51 -10.82 11.47
CA ALA A 101 4.56 -9.87 10.93
C ALA A 101 3.52 -10.60 10.06
N LEU A 102 2.37 -9.95 9.87
CA LEU A 102 1.32 -10.41 8.96
C LEU A 102 1.15 -9.42 7.83
N VAL A 103 1.35 -9.87 6.59
CA VAL A 103 1.21 -9.05 5.38
C VAL A 103 -0.09 -9.40 4.68
N LEU A 104 -0.87 -8.38 4.35
CA LEU A 104 -2.10 -8.47 3.58
C LEU A 104 -1.94 -7.67 2.28
N CYS A 105 -2.31 -8.26 1.15
CA CYS A 105 -2.57 -7.54 -0.08
C CYS A 105 -4.08 -7.26 -0.16
N LEU A 106 -4.43 -5.99 -0.21
CA LEU A 106 -5.79 -5.49 -0.16
C LEU A 106 -6.17 -4.84 -1.49
N GLN A 107 -7.34 -5.15 -2.00
CA GLN A 107 -7.84 -4.66 -3.27
C GLN A 107 -9.11 -3.83 -3.07
N ARG A 108 -9.16 -2.62 -3.64
CA ARG A 108 -10.29 -1.68 -3.56
C ARG A 108 -10.11 -0.54 -4.57
N PRO A 109 -11.18 0.14 -5.03
CA PRO A 109 -11.04 1.45 -5.64
C PRO A 109 -10.34 2.43 -4.68
N ASN A 110 -9.31 3.15 -5.13
CA ASN A 110 -8.51 4.06 -4.29
C ASN A 110 -7.93 3.39 -3.02
N ALA A 111 -7.50 2.12 -3.12
CA ALA A 111 -7.07 1.32 -1.98
C ALA A 111 -5.96 1.98 -1.14
N VAL A 112 -4.92 2.50 -1.78
CA VAL A 112 -3.77 3.15 -1.13
C VAL A 112 -4.24 4.31 -0.25
N LYS A 113 -4.93 5.28 -0.83
CA LYS A 113 -5.41 6.48 -0.11
C LYS A 113 -6.31 6.09 1.05
N LYS A 114 -7.28 5.21 0.81
CA LYS A 114 -8.20 4.76 1.85
C LYS A 114 -7.49 4.05 3.00
N LEU A 115 -6.51 3.20 2.71
CA LEU A 115 -5.75 2.50 3.75
C LEU A 115 -4.98 3.50 4.61
N ILE A 116 -4.26 4.44 4.00
CA ILE A 116 -3.51 5.47 4.74
C ILE A 116 -4.43 6.33 5.61
N ASP A 117 -5.61 6.69 5.11
CA ASP A 117 -6.60 7.46 5.87
C ASP A 117 -7.12 6.68 7.09
N LEU A 118 -7.29 5.36 6.99
CA LEU A 118 -7.69 4.51 8.13
C LEU A 118 -6.57 4.32 9.15
N LEU A 119 -5.32 4.25 8.68
CA LEU A 119 -4.17 4.10 9.57
C LEU A 119 -3.95 5.35 10.43
N GLY A 120 -4.05 6.54 9.82
CA GLY A 120 -3.75 7.80 10.49
C GLY A 120 -2.25 8.11 10.58
N PRO A 121 -1.84 9.17 11.31
CA PRO A 121 -0.44 9.56 11.44
C PRO A 121 0.38 8.49 12.17
N GLU A 122 1.70 8.46 11.92
CA GLU A 122 2.58 7.41 12.46
C GLU A 122 2.72 7.41 13.98
N ASP A 123 2.57 8.56 14.63
CA ASP A 123 2.50 8.68 16.08
C ASP A 123 1.07 8.36 16.57
N PRO A 124 0.88 7.29 17.36
CA PRO A 124 -0.41 6.95 17.96
C PRO A 124 -1.04 8.09 18.77
N LYS A 125 -0.25 8.95 19.42
CA LYS A 125 -0.77 10.09 20.20
C LYS A 125 -1.38 11.15 19.29
N LEU A 126 -0.73 11.43 18.16
CA LEU A 126 -1.28 12.34 17.14
C LEU A 126 -2.52 11.72 16.48
N ALA A 127 -2.51 10.42 16.23
CA ALA A 127 -3.67 9.72 15.68
C ALA A 127 -4.86 9.83 16.63
N GLN A 128 -4.63 9.56 17.92
CA GLN A 128 -5.63 9.67 18.99
C GLN A 128 -6.21 11.08 19.15
N ALA A 129 -5.38 12.11 18.97
CA ALA A 129 -5.82 13.50 19.02
C ALA A 129 -6.64 13.91 17.79
N LEU A 130 -6.33 13.35 16.62
CA LEU A 130 -7.04 13.64 15.37
C LEU A 130 -8.39 12.92 15.30
N ASP A 131 -8.37 11.60 15.51
CA ASP A 131 -9.58 10.77 15.57
C ASP A 131 -9.29 9.45 16.32
N PRO A 132 -9.99 9.17 17.45
CA PRO A 132 -9.84 7.90 18.19
C PRO A 132 -10.18 6.65 17.36
N PHE A 133 -10.88 6.79 16.23
CA PHE A 133 -11.25 5.68 15.37
C PHE A 133 -10.12 5.21 14.43
N LEU A 134 -9.03 5.98 14.33
CA LEU A 134 -7.85 5.62 13.54
C LEU A 134 -7.17 4.39 14.10
N TRP A 135 -6.59 3.57 13.21
CA TRP A 135 -6.05 2.29 13.62
C TRP A 135 -4.78 2.47 14.45
N ARG A 136 -3.92 3.42 14.11
CA ARG A 136 -2.74 3.73 14.93
C ARG A 136 -3.13 4.28 16.30
N ALA A 137 -4.27 4.95 16.44
CA ALA A 137 -4.80 5.36 17.75
C ALA A 137 -5.23 4.16 18.61
N GLN A 138 -5.88 3.16 18.00
CA GLN A 138 -6.44 2.02 18.73
C GLN A 138 -5.46 0.88 19.02
N TYR A 139 -4.49 0.67 18.13
CA TYR A 139 -3.59 -0.48 18.19
C TYR A 139 -2.11 -0.07 18.35
N GLY A 140 -1.79 1.22 18.27
CA GLY A 140 -0.43 1.72 18.44
C GLY A 140 -0.08 1.99 19.90
N ILE A 141 1.19 1.74 20.24
CA ILE A 141 1.75 1.95 21.59
C ILE A 141 2.76 3.11 21.58
N SER A 142 3.61 3.16 20.54
CA SER A 142 4.62 4.19 20.33
C SER A 142 4.83 4.43 18.83
N THR A 143 5.66 5.41 18.45
CA THR A 143 6.03 5.66 17.04
C THR A 143 6.66 4.43 16.38
N VAL A 144 7.50 3.69 17.12
CA VAL A 144 8.09 2.42 16.67
C VAL A 144 7.02 1.33 16.59
N GLN A 145 6.27 1.16 17.68
CA GLN A 145 5.22 0.15 17.86
C GLN A 145 3.83 0.70 17.52
N ASN A 146 3.68 1.32 16.34
CA ASN A 146 2.42 1.92 15.91
C ASN A 146 1.44 0.91 15.26
N GLY A 147 1.74 -0.38 15.34
CA GLY A 147 0.88 -1.47 14.88
C GLY A 147 0.91 -1.77 13.38
N PHE A 148 1.10 -0.76 12.51
CA PHE A 148 0.89 -0.93 11.07
C PHE A 148 1.88 -0.18 10.18
N TYR A 149 2.24 -0.82 9.08
CA TYR A 149 2.80 -0.21 7.89
C TYR A 149 1.78 -0.32 6.74
N GLY A 150 1.72 0.70 5.89
CA GLY A 150 0.91 0.69 4.67
C GLY A 150 1.64 1.40 3.53
N SER A 151 1.51 0.88 2.32
CA SER A 151 2.09 1.49 1.12
C SER A 151 1.57 2.93 0.96
N LYS A 152 2.47 3.89 0.83
CA LYS A 152 2.13 5.34 0.85
C LYS A 152 1.78 5.91 -0.52
N SER A 153 2.08 5.20 -1.60
CA SER A 153 1.77 5.58 -2.99
C SER A 153 1.51 4.33 -3.84
N TYR A 154 0.95 4.50 -5.04
CA TYR A 154 0.73 3.38 -5.97
C TYR A 154 2.03 2.71 -6.39
N GLN A 155 3.08 3.48 -6.68
CA GLN A 155 4.41 2.93 -7.01
C GLN A 155 4.97 2.09 -5.85
N ILE A 156 4.81 2.55 -4.61
CA ILE A 156 5.21 1.79 -3.42
C ILE A 156 4.35 0.53 -3.27
N ALA A 157 3.04 0.62 -3.50
CA ALA A 157 2.14 -0.53 -3.43
C ALA A 157 2.51 -1.63 -4.43
N VAL A 158 2.86 -1.27 -5.67
CA VAL A 158 3.34 -2.23 -6.69
C VAL A 158 4.66 -2.87 -6.25
N ARG A 159 5.61 -2.07 -5.75
CA ARG A 159 6.89 -2.58 -5.23
C ARG A 159 6.68 -3.55 -4.07
N ASP A 160 5.89 -3.16 -3.07
CA ASP A 160 5.62 -3.97 -1.88
C ASP A 160 4.88 -5.26 -2.25
N MET A 161 3.93 -5.19 -3.19
CA MET A 161 3.21 -6.37 -3.68
C MET A 161 4.18 -7.36 -4.31
N LYS A 162 5.07 -6.91 -5.21
CA LYS A 162 6.11 -7.77 -5.82
C LYS A 162 7.09 -8.33 -4.78
N LEU A 163 7.41 -7.54 -3.76
CA LEU A 163 8.32 -7.93 -2.67
C LEU A 163 7.73 -9.05 -1.80
N PHE A 164 6.46 -8.95 -1.44
CA PHE A 164 5.84 -9.89 -0.48
C PHE A 164 5.11 -11.08 -1.14
N PHE A 165 4.65 -10.92 -2.39
CA PHE A 165 3.90 -11.91 -3.15
C PHE A 165 4.51 -12.15 -4.55
N PRO A 166 5.80 -12.55 -4.64
CA PRO A 166 6.44 -12.82 -5.93
C PRO A 166 5.81 -14.00 -6.68
N GLU A 167 5.13 -14.90 -5.97
CA GLU A 167 4.41 -16.04 -6.56
C GLU A 167 3.03 -15.66 -7.12
N GLY A 168 2.60 -14.41 -6.95
CA GLY A 168 1.28 -13.92 -7.35
C GLY A 168 0.25 -13.87 -6.21
N LEU A 169 -0.96 -13.41 -6.54
CA LEU A 169 -2.08 -13.21 -5.62
C LEU A 169 -3.14 -14.31 -5.80
N CYS A 170 -3.94 -14.55 -4.76
CA CYS A 170 -4.95 -15.62 -4.73
C CYS A 170 -6.14 -15.36 -5.69
N CYS A 171 -6.38 -14.10 -6.07
CA CYS A 171 -7.43 -13.72 -7.02
C CYS A 171 -6.78 -13.22 -8.31
N ALA A 172 -6.91 -14.00 -9.39
CA ALA A 172 -6.29 -13.75 -10.69
C ALA A 172 -6.83 -12.52 -11.46
N GLU A 173 -7.74 -11.75 -10.86
CA GLU A 173 -8.39 -10.58 -11.48
C GLU A 173 -7.84 -9.23 -10.96
N CYS A 174 -6.71 -9.18 -10.24
CA CYS A 174 -6.00 -7.90 -10.06
C CYS A 174 -5.28 -7.64 -11.40
N GLN A 175 -5.83 -6.73 -12.23
CA GLN A 175 -5.11 -6.18 -13.37
C GLN A 175 -3.81 -5.58 -12.83
N THR A 176 -2.73 -6.35 -12.93
CA THR A 176 -1.40 -5.86 -12.65
C THR A 176 -1.17 -4.71 -13.62
N LEU A 177 -0.90 -3.53 -13.07
CA LEU A 177 -0.36 -2.43 -13.84
C LEU A 177 1.00 -2.89 -14.36
N GLU A 178 0.99 -3.52 -15.53
CA GLU A 178 2.15 -3.63 -16.39
C GLU A 178 2.43 -2.21 -16.85
N GLU A 179 3.37 -1.54 -16.20
CA GLU A 179 4.23 -0.51 -16.78
C GLU A 179 5.09 0.14 -15.68
N GLU A 180 6.39 -0.12 -15.75
CA GLU A 180 7.47 0.88 -15.76
C GLU A 180 8.82 0.11 -15.74
N GLU A 181 9.16 -0.49 -16.89
CA GLU A 181 10.56 -0.57 -17.34
C GLU A 181 10.66 0.39 -18.53
N VAL A 182 11.20 1.59 -18.28
CA VAL A 182 11.78 2.49 -19.28
C VAL A 182 13.19 2.81 -18.82
#